data_AF-A0A2T0WDK6-F1
#
_entry.id   AF-A0A2T0WDK6-F1
#
_cell.length_a   1.000
_cell.length_b   1.000
_cell.length_c   1.000
_cell.angle_alpha   90.00
_cell.angle_beta   90.00
_cell.angle_gamma   90.00
#
_symmetry.space_group_name_H-M   'P 1'
#
loop_
_entity.id
_entity.type
_entity.pdbx_description
1 polymer ?
#
loop_
_entity_poly.entity_id
_entity_poly.type
_entity_poly.pdbx_seq_one_letter_code
_entity_poly.pdbx_strand_id
1 'polypeptide(L)'
;MKIRILQFFLIVTLPVCQVKSQPLDRENIFKEVLAFKTEGKYEEALNFLLDLLSLDEATLAEKERTFAKLEMANVMWIIQKYDECLYYLLEAEKDLTRFEDADLSYKLNQEYAQYYYNVGLVNKSLEKSYEALKYILKIPEVDDWQRKLRYLYGSMAYRYLRAGMQDSALNYIYKAQSQKKYPMETLFLYNHHLNKNVSKDSIDFYFERIKKDSQSSTNTLHDKFFANIGVINYYLKNGQFEQAFPLIEEAIDVADRIDRPRFIIFAYYAMVRYYKGIGNEFMELHYSLKLNEARASQSNERLKGFTLAFETTERLSKERELEINDKNKKTLLMLLLMFSSSGIYLLWVIQKRKRKIIHFEQNLDRMKEERVQLERMVDSSFEEVIKMAKNNDPAFLPLFKEYYNTVFVKLDNLNPPLSNEEFKLCAMIYLDFSTKEIAKSTFVQVKTVQMKKYRLRKKLDIDSSLDLSDWVKRL
;
A
#
# COMPACT_ATOMS: atom_id res chain seq x y z
N MET A 1 -26.77 -87.49 14.64
CA MET A 1 -27.64 -86.35 14.28
C MET A 1 -27.20 -85.13 15.08
N LYS A 2 -26.71 -84.08 14.39
CA LYS A 2 -26.52 -82.65 14.77
C LYS A 2 -26.35 -82.30 16.26
N ILE A 3 -25.13 -81.94 16.70
CA ILE A 3 -24.58 -80.57 16.82
C ILE A 3 -25.32 -79.68 17.82
N ARG A 4 -24.61 -79.24 18.87
CA ARG A 4 -24.45 -77.83 19.26
C ARG A 4 -23.25 -77.67 20.20
N ILE A 5 -22.14 -77.21 19.62
CA ILE A 5 -20.95 -76.73 20.33
C ILE A 5 -21.25 -75.29 20.75
N LEU A 6 -21.19 -75.00 22.06
CA LEU A 6 -21.30 -73.66 22.60
C LEU A 6 -19.91 -73.00 22.53
N GLN A 7 -19.70 -72.08 21.59
CA GLN A 7 -18.53 -71.19 21.58
C GLN A 7 -18.88 -69.92 22.37
N PHE A 8 -18.20 -69.72 23.49
CA PHE A 8 -18.12 -68.44 24.18
C PHE A 8 -17.17 -67.53 23.39
N PHE A 9 -17.71 -66.53 22.69
CA PHE A 9 -16.91 -65.41 22.18
C PHE A 9 -16.89 -64.31 23.23
N LEU A 10 -15.75 -64.17 23.91
CA LEU A 10 -15.42 -63.00 24.70
C LEU A 10 -15.06 -61.88 23.70
N ILE A 11 -15.98 -60.96 23.45
CA ILE A 11 -15.69 -59.75 22.66
C ILE A 11 -14.83 -58.85 23.53
N VAL A 12 -13.50 -58.98 23.40
CA VAL A 12 -12.58 -57.93 23.82
C VAL A 12 -12.68 -56.82 22.78
N THR A 13 -13.50 -55.81 23.05
CA THR A 13 -13.40 -54.54 22.35
C THR A 13 -12.09 -53.89 22.77
N LEU A 14 -11.01 -54.18 22.04
CA LEU A 14 -9.85 -53.30 22.03
C LEU A 14 -10.37 -51.91 21.62
N PRO A 15 -10.10 -50.85 22.40
CA PRO A 15 -10.36 -49.52 21.91
C PRO A 15 -9.52 -49.38 20.64
N VAL A 16 -10.19 -49.21 19.50
CA VAL A 16 -9.56 -48.63 18.32
C VAL A 16 -9.12 -47.26 18.80
N CYS A 17 -7.86 -47.15 19.22
CA CYS A 17 -7.16 -45.89 19.22
C CYS A 17 -7.29 -45.40 17.79
N GLN A 18 -8.26 -44.51 17.54
CA GLN A 18 -8.09 -43.50 16.53
C GLN A 18 -6.79 -42.80 16.93
N VAL A 19 -5.68 -43.25 16.33
CA VAL A 19 -4.53 -42.41 16.14
C VAL A 19 -5.12 -41.23 15.36
N LYS A 20 -5.44 -40.15 16.09
CA LYS A 20 -5.57 -38.84 15.47
C LYS A 20 -4.26 -38.67 14.73
N SER A 21 -4.27 -38.86 13.41
CA SER A 21 -3.15 -38.51 12.55
C SER A 21 -2.74 -37.11 12.99
N GLN A 22 -1.52 -36.98 13.52
CA GLN A 22 -1.00 -35.66 13.84
C GLN A 22 -1.20 -34.79 12.60
N PRO A 23 -1.70 -33.55 12.73
CA PRO A 23 -1.77 -32.65 11.60
C PRO A 23 -0.39 -32.60 10.96
N LEU A 24 -0.34 -32.80 9.65
CA LEU A 24 0.91 -32.89 8.92
C LEU A 24 1.56 -31.49 8.90
N ASP A 25 2.47 -31.26 9.82
CA ASP A 25 3.15 -29.98 9.95
C ASP A 25 4.35 -29.86 9.00
N ARG A 26 4.84 -28.64 8.82
CA ARG A 26 5.97 -28.35 7.91
C ARG A 26 7.25 -29.08 8.33
N GLU A 27 7.43 -29.35 9.61
CA GLU A 27 8.63 -30.02 10.12
C GLU A 27 8.67 -31.47 9.69
N ASN A 28 7.54 -32.18 9.78
CA ASN A 28 7.41 -33.55 9.32
C ASN A 28 7.56 -33.65 7.79
N ILE A 29 6.88 -32.77 7.04
CA ILE A 29 7.06 -32.69 5.57
C ILE A 29 8.54 -32.50 5.23
N PHE A 30 9.20 -31.55 5.90
CA PHE A 30 10.61 -31.27 5.65
C PHE A 30 11.52 -32.48 5.96
N LYS A 31 11.31 -33.15 7.10
CA LYS A 31 12.12 -34.32 7.50
C LYS A 31 11.98 -35.47 6.51
N GLU A 32 10.76 -35.75 6.07
CA GLU A 32 10.47 -36.85 5.16
C GLU A 32 11.06 -36.59 3.76
N VAL A 33 10.84 -35.38 3.21
CA VAL A 33 11.47 -34.97 1.95
C VAL A 33 12.99 -34.94 2.07
N LEU A 34 13.55 -34.50 3.20
CA LEU A 34 15.00 -34.52 3.42
C LEU A 34 15.54 -35.95 3.41
N ALA A 35 14.87 -36.90 4.07
CA ALA A 35 15.27 -38.31 4.11
C ALA A 35 15.36 -38.90 2.70
N PHE A 36 14.30 -38.72 1.89
CA PHE A 36 14.30 -39.13 0.48
C PHE A 36 15.47 -38.49 -0.30
N LYS A 37 15.66 -37.17 -0.17
CA LYS A 37 16.76 -36.45 -0.85
C LYS A 37 18.14 -36.93 -0.44
N THR A 38 18.34 -37.33 0.81
CA THR A 38 19.64 -37.84 1.29
C THR A 38 19.97 -39.24 0.78
N GLU A 39 18.94 -40.01 0.41
CA GLU A 39 19.07 -41.36 -0.17
C GLU A 39 19.05 -41.37 -1.71
N GLY A 40 18.88 -40.21 -2.36
CA GLY A 40 18.75 -40.12 -3.83
C GLY A 40 17.36 -40.47 -4.37
N LYS A 41 16.39 -40.68 -3.48
CA LYS A 41 15.01 -41.10 -3.78
C LYS A 41 14.12 -39.94 -4.21
N TYR A 42 14.50 -39.24 -5.29
CA TYR A 42 13.75 -38.05 -5.71
C TYR A 42 12.36 -38.36 -6.21
N GLU A 43 12.16 -39.47 -6.91
CA GLU A 43 10.83 -39.86 -7.39
C GLU A 43 9.87 -40.12 -6.22
N GLU A 44 10.33 -40.80 -5.17
CA GLU A 44 9.55 -41.00 -3.95
C GLU A 44 9.25 -39.68 -3.23
N ALA A 45 10.21 -38.75 -3.19
CA ALA A 45 9.97 -37.40 -2.67
C ALA A 45 8.90 -36.65 -3.46
N LEU A 46 8.93 -36.74 -4.79
CA LEU A 46 7.94 -36.11 -5.67
C LEU A 46 6.56 -36.74 -5.48
N ASN A 47 6.47 -38.06 -5.44
CA ASN A 47 5.21 -38.78 -5.24
C ASN A 47 4.60 -38.44 -3.87
N PHE A 48 5.41 -38.44 -2.81
CA PHE A 48 4.99 -38.01 -1.48
C PHE A 48 4.41 -36.59 -1.50
N LEU A 49 5.11 -35.64 -2.14
CA LEU A 49 4.64 -34.25 -2.22
C LEU A 49 3.39 -34.10 -3.11
N LEU A 50 3.25 -34.87 -4.18
CA LEU A 50 2.05 -34.90 -5.02
C LEU A 50 0.84 -35.43 -4.24
N ASP A 51 1.03 -36.50 -3.48
CA ASP A 51 -0.02 -37.07 -2.62
C ASP A 51 -0.49 -36.01 -1.60
N LEU A 52 0.44 -35.27 -0.97
CA LEU A 52 0.09 -34.16 -0.08
C LEU A 52 -0.69 -33.06 -0.78
N LEU A 53 -0.26 -32.64 -1.97
CA LEU A 53 -0.93 -31.60 -2.74
C LEU A 53 -2.31 -32.02 -3.26
N SER A 54 -2.60 -33.34 -3.31
CA SER A 54 -3.91 -33.88 -3.68
C SER A 54 -4.95 -33.85 -2.55
N LEU A 55 -4.50 -33.69 -1.30
CA LEU A 55 -5.39 -33.61 -0.13
C LEU A 55 -6.28 -32.36 -0.20
N ASP A 56 -7.45 -32.41 0.43
CA ASP A 56 -8.33 -31.24 0.56
C ASP A 56 -7.78 -30.20 1.57
N GLU A 57 -8.34 -28.99 1.58
CA GLU A 57 -7.91 -27.93 2.51
C GLU A 57 -8.22 -28.24 3.98
N ALA A 58 -9.23 -29.08 4.24
CA ALA A 58 -9.57 -29.53 5.59
C ALA A 58 -8.48 -30.43 6.19
N THR A 59 -7.73 -31.14 5.33
CA THR A 59 -6.67 -32.07 5.72
C THR A 59 -5.28 -31.42 5.65
N LEU A 60 -5.02 -30.58 4.65
CA LEU A 60 -3.75 -29.84 4.50
C LEU A 60 -4.02 -28.34 4.37
N ALA A 61 -3.73 -27.62 5.45
CA ALA A 61 -3.88 -26.17 5.52
C ALA A 61 -3.06 -25.46 4.44
N GLU A 62 -3.54 -24.28 4.02
CA GLU A 62 -2.99 -23.53 2.88
C GLU A 62 -1.49 -23.26 3.03
N LYS A 63 -1.06 -22.94 4.25
CA LYS A 63 0.33 -22.70 4.63
C LYS A 63 1.25 -23.91 4.41
N GLU A 64 0.80 -25.09 4.82
CA GLU A 64 1.53 -26.35 4.67
C GLU A 64 1.51 -26.82 3.22
N ARG A 65 0.42 -26.54 2.49
CA ARG A 65 0.34 -26.75 1.04
C ARG A 65 1.36 -25.88 0.28
N THR A 66 1.47 -24.60 0.62
CA THR A 66 2.49 -23.71 0.05
C THR A 66 3.90 -24.20 0.40
N PHE A 67 4.12 -24.68 1.63
CA PHE A 67 5.39 -25.30 1.99
C PHE A 67 5.71 -26.53 1.13
N ALA A 68 4.74 -27.41 0.88
CA ALA A 68 4.89 -28.57 0.01
C ALA A 68 5.21 -28.18 -1.44
N LYS A 69 4.56 -27.13 -1.99
CA LYS A 69 4.93 -26.56 -3.31
C LYS A 69 6.38 -26.08 -3.35
N LEU A 70 6.87 -25.46 -2.28
CA LEU A 70 8.26 -25.01 -2.18
C LEU A 70 9.26 -26.17 -2.04
N GLU A 71 8.91 -27.26 -1.32
CA GLU A 71 9.70 -28.49 -1.33
C GLU A 71 9.68 -29.18 -2.69
N MET A 72 8.56 -29.12 -3.42
CA MET A 72 8.47 -29.63 -4.79
C MET A 72 9.45 -28.87 -5.70
N ALA A 73 9.41 -27.54 -5.67
CA ALA A 73 10.36 -26.71 -6.41
C ALA A 73 11.82 -27.03 -6.01
N ASN A 74 12.08 -27.31 -4.73
CA ASN A 74 13.41 -27.70 -4.25
C ASN A 74 13.91 -28.99 -4.91
N VAL A 75 13.09 -30.03 -4.90
CA VAL A 75 13.42 -31.32 -5.55
C VAL A 75 13.60 -31.12 -7.06
N MET A 76 12.71 -30.38 -7.71
CA MET A 76 12.75 -30.17 -9.16
C MET A 76 14.05 -29.49 -9.63
N TRP A 77 14.54 -28.44 -8.95
CA TRP A 77 15.81 -27.83 -9.38
C TRP A 77 17.01 -28.75 -9.13
N ILE A 78 16.95 -29.63 -8.13
CA ILE A 78 18.01 -30.61 -7.84
C ILE A 78 18.17 -31.59 -9.01
N ILE A 79 17.05 -32.10 -9.52
CA ILE A 79 17.00 -33.04 -10.66
C ILE A 79 16.93 -32.33 -12.02
N GLN A 80 17.13 -31.00 -12.03
CA GLN A 80 17.22 -30.15 -13.24
C GLN A 80 15.94 -30.02 -14.08
N LYS A 81 14.78 -30.32 -13.48
CA LYS A 81 13.45 -30.05 -14.07
C LYS A 81 13.04 -28.60 -13.81
N TYR A 82 13.69 -27.68 -14.53
CA TYR A 82 13.59 -26.24 -14.25
C TYR A 82 12.22 -25.63 -14.60
N ASP A 83 11.55 -26.14 -15.63
CA ASP A 83 10.19 -25.74 -15.99
C ASP A 83 9.18 -26.06 -14.89
N GLU A 84 9.16 -27.30 -14.41
CA GLU A 84 8.32 -27.74 -13.28
C GLU A 84 8.69 -26.98 -12.00
N CYS A 85 9.99 -26.75 -11.76
CA CYS A 85 10.46 -25.94 -10.64
C CYS A 85 9.85 -24.54 -10.66
N LEU A 86 9.94 -23.82 -11.80
CA LEU A 86 9.40 -22.46 -11.90
C LEU A 86 7.88 -22.43 -11.72
N TYR A 87 7.17 -23.43 -12.26
CA TYR A 87 5.72 -23.55 -12.06
C TYR A 87 5.34 -23.56 -10.58
N TYR A 88 5.96 -24.42 -9.77
CA TYR A 88 5.66 -24.50 -8.34
C TYR A 88 6.11 -23.24 -7.56
N LEU A 89 7.18 -22.57 -7.99
CA LEU A 89 7.59 -21.28 -7.41
C LEU A 89 6.55 -20.19 -7.65
N LEU A 90 6.01 -20.10 -8.87
CA LEU A 90 4.96 -19.14 -9.22
C LEU A 90 3.66 -19.41 -8.44
N GLU A 91 3.28 -20.69 -8.31
CA GLU A 91 2.11 -21.08 -7.52
C GLU A 91 2.28 -20.75 -6.04
N ALA A 92 3.46 -20.99 -5.46
CA ALA A 92 3.74 -20.62 -4.07
C ALA A 92 3.80 -19.08 -3.87
N GLU A 93 4.32 -18.33 -4.84
CA GLU A 93 4.30 -16.86 -4.83
C GLU A 93 2.87 -16.32 -4.87
N LYS A 94 1.99 -16.95 -5.66
CA LYS A 94 0.57 -16.61 -5.72
C LYS A 94 -0.13 -16.89 -4.38
N ASP A 95 0.13 -18.03 -3.75
CA ASP A 95 -0.44 -18.35 -2.43
C ASP A 95 -0.04 -17.28 -1.39
N LEU A 96 1.24 -16.86 -1.38
CA LEU A 96 1.76 -15.85 -0.46
C LEU A 96 1.21 -14.43 -0.68
N THR A 97 0.39 -14.20 -1.72
CA THR A 97 -0.39 -12.95 -1.83
C THR A 97 -1.61 -12.92 -0.90
N ARG A 98 -2.04 -14.09 -0.39
CA ARG A 98 -3.26 -14.25 0.42
C ARG A 98 -2.99 -14.21 1.92
N PHE A 99 -1.77 -14.49 2.33
CA PHE A 99 -1.36 -14.49 3.74
C PHE A 99 0.11 -14.11 3.90
N GLU A 100 0.45 -13.55 5.05
CA GLU A 100 1.84 -13.24 5.40
C GLU A 100 2.46 -14.38 6.21
N ASP A 101 3.64 -14.83 5.76
CA ASP A 101 4.44 -15.83 6.48
C ASP A 101 5.93 -15.62 6.15
N ALA A 102 6.69 -15.15 7.14
CA ALA A 102 8.10 -14.80 6.95
C ALA A 102 8.96 -16.02 6.60
N ASP A 103 8.64 -17.20 7.14
CA ASP A 103 9.39 -18.43 6.88
C ASP A 103 9.18 -18.94 5.46
N LEU A 104 7.91 -18.96 5.00
CA LEU A 104 7.61 -19.30 3.61
C LEU A 104 8.15 -18.27 2.62
N SER A 105 8.11 -16.98 2.98
CA SER A 105 8.68 -15.91 2.14
C SER A 105 10.20 -16.03 2.02
N TYR A 106 10.89 -16.37 3.12
CA TYR A 106 12.31 -16.73 3.08
C TYR A 106 12.55 -17.91 2.14
N LYS A 107 11.80 -19.01 2.32
CA LYS A 107 11.97 -20.22 1.53
C LYS A 107 11.71 -19.97 0.05
N LEU A 108 10.61 -19.31 -0.31
CA LEU A 108 10.30 -18.93 -1.70
C LEU A 108 11.47 -18.19 -2.36
N ASN A 109 11.98 -17.14 -1.70
CA ASN A 109 13.09 -16.36 -2.24
C ASN A 109 14.39 -17.17 -2.32
N GLN A 110 14.63 -18.08 -1.36
CA GLN A 110 15.78 -18.96 -1.41
C GLN A 110 15.69 -20.00 -2.54
N GLU A 111 14.51 -20.58 -2.79
CA GLU A 111 14.32 -21.51 -3.91
C GLU A 111 14.35 -20.78 -5.27
N TYR A 112 13.79 -19.57 -5.37
CA TYR A 112 14.00 -18.71 -6.55
C TYR A 112 15.47 -18.41 -6.78
N ALA A 113 16.24 -18.13 -5.72
CA ALA A 113 17.67 -17.91 -5.84
C ALA A 113 18.39 -19.16 -6.37
N GLN A 114 17.99 -20.36 -5.95
CA GLN A 114 18.52 -21.61 -6.50
C GLN A 114 18.13 -21.82 -7.95
N TYR A 115 16.86 -21.60 -8.29
CA TYR A 115 16.37 -21.66 -9.66
C TYR A 115 17.19 -20.75 -10.58
N TYR A 116 17.24 -19.45 -10.29
CA TYR A 116 17.96 -18.47 -11.10
C TYR A 116 19.45 -18.78 -11.23
N TYR A 117 20.08 -19.28 -10.15
CA TYR A 117 21.47 -19.69 -10.19
C TYR A 117 21.70 -20.82 -11.21
N ASN A 118 20.87 -21.87 -11.13
CA ASN A 118 21.04 -23.06 -11.96
C ASN A 118 20.67 -22.80 -13.42
N VAL A 119 19.69 -21.93 -13.71
CA VAL A 119 19.40 -21.50 -15.09
C VAL A 119 20.44 -20.51 -15.63
N GLY A 120 21.30 -19.94 -14.79
CA GLY A 120 22.42 -19.08 -15.19
C GLY A 120 22.23 -17.58 -15.00
N LEU A 121 21.13 -17.16 -14.40
CA LEU A 121 20.78 -15.77 -14.09
C LEU A 121 21.37 -15.36 -12.73
N VAL A 122 22.70 -15.30 -12.65
CA VAL A 122 23.44 -15.09 -11.38
C VAL A 122 23.02 -13.80 -10.66
N ASN A 123 22.77 -12.71 -11.38
CA ASN A 123 22.36 -11.44 -10.76
C ASN A 123 20.96 -11.51 -10.14
N LYS A 124 19.97 -12.08 -10.86
CA LYS A 124 18.62 -12.33 -10.29
C LYS A 124 18.67 -13.28 -9.10
N SER A 125 19.57 -14.26 -9.15
CA SER A 125 19.81 -15.18 -8.05
C SER A 125 20.33 -14.45 -6.79
N LEU A 126 21.26 -13.50 -6.95
CA LEU A 126 21.73 -12.65 -5.85
C LEU A 126 20.63 -11.74 -5.32
N GLU A 127 19.84 -11.10 -6.19
CA GLU A 127 18.68 -10.29 -5.80
C GLU A 127 17.72 -11.09 -4.90
N LYS A 128 17.33 -12.29 -5.34
CA LYS A 128 16.47 -13.18 -4.55
C LYS A 128 17.13 -13.67 -3.26
N SER A 129 18.46 -13.85 -3.25
CA SER A 129 19.19 -14.16 -2.00
C SER A 129 19.10 -13.01 -0.98
N TYR A 130 19.14 -11.76 -1.44
CA TYR A 130 18.97 -10.60 -0.58
C TYR A 130 17.53 -10.47 -0.05
N GLU A 131 16.53 -10.76 -0.88
CA GLU A 131 15.14 -10.84 -0.40
C GLU A 131 14.98 -11.93 0.66
N ALA A 132 15.54 -13.12 0.44
CA ALA A 132 15.56 -14.19 1.44
C ALA A 132 16.22 -13.73 2.76
N LEU A 133 17.31 -12.96 2.68
CA LEU A 133 17.99 -12.39 3.86
C LEU A 133 17.07 -11.42 4.63
N LYS A 134 16.28 -10.60 3.94
CA LYS A 134 15.33 -9.69 4.59
C LYS A 134 14.25 -10.43 5.39
N TYR A 135 13.82 -11.60 4.90
CA TYR A 135 12.80 -12.40 5.57
C TYR A 135 13.35 -13.23 6.72
N ILE A 136 14.50 -13.90 6.55
CA ILE A 136 15.05 -14.76 7.61
C ILE A 136 15.40 -13.99 8.89
N LEU A 137 15.80 -12.72 8.75
CA LEU A 137 16.09 -11.84 9.90
C LEU A 137 14.83 -11.43 10.69
N LYS A 138 13.62 -11.69 10.16
CA LYS A 138 12.35 -11.48 10.86
C LYS A 138 11.84 -12.74 11.58
N ILE A 139 12.44 -13.90 11.30
CA ILE A 139 12.04 -15.18 11.88
C ILE A 139 12.70 -15.30 13.27
N PRO A 140 11.96 -15.73 14.32
CA PRO A 140 12.54 -16.00 15.63
C PRO A 140 13.73 -16.97 15.55
N GLU A 141 14.76 -16.74 16.35
CA GLU A 141 15.95 -17.60 16.44
C GLU A 141 15.66 -18.89 17.21
N VAL A 142 14.80 -19.76 16.66
CA VAL A 142 14.50 -21.12 17.18
C VAL A 142 15.29 -22.18 16.40
N ASP A 143 15.30 -23.43 16.89
CA ASP A 143 16.25 -24.53 16.59
C ASP A 143 16.68 -24.80 15.13
N ASP A 144 15.97 -24.25 14.12
CA ASP A 144 16.32 -24.39 12.69
C ASP A 144 16.91 -23.11 12.04
N TRP A 145 16.81 -21.96 12.71
CA TRP A 145 17.18 -20.66 12.16
C TRP A 145 18.65 -20.58 11.76
N GLN A 146 19.56 -21.06 12.63
CA GLN A 146 21.00 -21.10 12.34
C GLN A 146 21.31 -21.96 11.11
N ARG A 147 20.59 -23.08 10.93
CA ARG A 147 20.76 -23.98 9.78
C ARG A 147 20.35 -23.29 8.49
N LYS A 148 19.21 -22.59 8.49
CA LYS A 148 18.67 -21.80 7.37
C LYS A 148 19.58 -20.62 7.04
N LEU A 149 20.06 -19.89 8.04
CA LEU A 149 20.92 -18.72 7.85
C LEU A 149 22.29 -19.09 7.31
N ARG A 150 22.91 -20.15 7.86
CA ARG A 150 24.13 -20.73 7.30
C ARG A 150 23.93 -21.11 5.83
N TYR A 151 22.85 -21.85 5.51
CA TYR A 151 22.57 -22.27 4.14
C TYR A 151 22.43 -21.10 3.18
N LEU A 152 21.72 -20.04 3.60
CA LEU A 152 21.60 -18.81 2.84
C LEU A 152 22.99 -18.19 2.58
N TYR A 153 23.79 -17.96 3.62
CA TYR A 153 25.12 -17.38 3.47
C TYR A 153 26.07 -18.25 2.61
N GLY A 154 26.08 -19.57 2.80
CA GLY A 154 26.89 -20.48 1.99
C GLY A 154 26.47 -20.46 0.51
N SER A 155 25.17 -20.42 0.24
CA SER A 155 24.65 -20.30 -1.13
C SER A 155 24.96 -18.94 -1.77
N MET A 156 24.91 -17.84 -1.01
CA MET A 156 25.33 -16.51 -1.47
C MET A 156 26.82 -16.48 -1.79
N ALA A 157 27.67 -17.02 -0.91
CA ALA A 157 29.10 -17.14 -1.14
C ALA A 157 29.40 -17.83 -2.48
N TYR A 158 28.72 -18.94 -2.74
CA TYR A 158 28.90 -19.69 -3.97
C TYR A 158 28.45 -18.91 -5.23
N ARG A 159 27.39 -18.11 -5.11
CA ARG A 159 26.93 -17.20 -6.18
C ARG A 159 27.95 -16.10 -6.47
N TYR A 160 28.52 -15.48 -5.43
CA TYR A 160 29.57 -14.48 -5.59
C TYR A 160 30.84 -15.04 -6.21
N LEU A 161 31.27 -16.26 -5.84
CA LEU A 161 32.39 -16.95 -6.49
C LEU A 161 32.14 -17.06 -8.00
N ARG A 162 30.92 -17.43 -8.40
CA ARG A 162 30.53 -17.57 -9.81
C ARG A 162 30.38 -16.23 -10.53
N ALA A 163 30.06 -15.16 -9.82
CA ALA A 163 30.07 -13.80 -10.33
C ALA A 163 31.49 -13.18 -10.41
N GLY A 164 32.53 -13.91 -9.99
CA GLY A 164 33.91 -13.40 -9.96
C GLY A 164 34.21 -12.45 -8.78
N MET A 165 33.27 -12.29 -7.84
CA MET A 165 33.38 -11.38 -6.69
C MET A 165 33.99 -12.11 -5.49
N GLN A 166 35.30 -12.34 -5.51
CA GLN A 166 35.99 -13.15 -4.50
C GLN A 166 35.88 -12.61 -3.07
N ASP A 167 36.01 -11.29 -2.87
CA ASP A 167 35.99 -10.70 -1.53
C ASP A 167 34.60 -10.81 -0.88
N SER A 168 33.55 -10.54 -1.66
CA SER A 168 32.16 -10.73 -1.21
C SER A 168 31.90 -12.20 -0.90
N ALA A 169 32.37 -13.12 -1.75
CA ALA A 169 32.25 -14.55 -1.48
C ALA A 169 32.90 -14.93 -0.14
N LEU A 170 34.15 -14.49 0.09
CA LEU A 170 34.89 -14.79 1.30
C LEU A 170 34.18 -14.30 2.57
N ASN A 171 33.64 -13.09 2.54
CA ASN A 171 32.83 -12.55 3.63
C ASN A 171 31.64 -13.47 3.97
N TYR A 172 30.88 -13.89 2.95
CA TYR A 172 29.74 -14.78 3.17
C TYR A 172 30.14 -16.20 3.59
N ILE A 173 31.31 -16.70 3.18
CA ILE A 173 31.87 -17.96 3.68
C ILE A 173 32.10 -17.87 5.19
N TYR A 174 32.75 -16.81 5.67
CA TYR A 174 32.97 -16.62 7.10
C TYR A 174 31.67 -16.45 7.88
N LYS A 175 30.70 -15.72 7.34
CA LYS A 175 29.35 -15.61 7.93
C LYS A 175 28.65 -16.95 8.02
N ALA A 176 28.77 -17.82 7.01
CA ALA A 176 28.21 -19.16 7.08
C ALA A 176 28.90 -20.00 8.17
N GLN A 177 30.24 -19.96 8.23
CA GLN A 177 31.01 -20.73 9.23
C GLN A 177 30.77 -20.27 10.67
N SER A 178 30.46 -18.98 10.90
CA SER A 178 30.16 -18.48 12.24
C SER A 178 28.84 -19.04 12.79
N GLN A 179 27.91 -19.46 11.92
CA GLN A 179 26.67 -20.12 12.32
C GLN A 179 26.92 -21.60 12.62
N LYS A 180 27.40 -22.34 11.63
CA LYS A 180 27.73 -23.77 11.76
C LYS A 180 28.79 -24.16 10.74
N LYS A 181 29.83 -24.81 11.23
CA LYS A 181 30.92 -25.37 10.43
C LYS A 181 30.40 -26.49 9.53
N TYR A 182 30.75 -26.44 8.25
CA TYR A 182 30.27 -27.40 7.26
C TYR A 182 31.34 -27.66 6.16
N PRO A 183 31.36 -28.86 5.53
CA PRO A 183 32.48 -29.25 4.67
C PRO A 183 32.63 -28.37 3.42
N MET A 184 31.51 -27.92 2.82
CA MET A 184 31.52 -27.11 1.60
C MET A 184 32.23 -25.77 1.78
N GLU A 185 31.93 -25.03 2.85
CA GLU A 185 32.57 -23.76 3.17
C GLU A 185 34.06 -23.97 3.46
N THR A 186 34.42 -25.09 4.11
CA THR A 186 35.82 -25.47 4.34
C THR A 186 36.56 -25.70 3.03
N LEU A 187 35.93 -26.39 2.07
CA LEU A 187 36.44 -26.61 0.72
C LEU A 187 36.63 -25.30 -0.04
N PHE A 188 35.71 -24.34 0.10
CA PHE A 188 35.86 -23.04 -0.54
C PHE A 188 37.03 -22.23 0.03
N LEU A 189 37.26 -22.24 1.34
CA LEU A 189 38.44 -21.62 1.94
C LEU A 189 39.73 -22.30 1.48
N TYR A 190 39.77 -23.63 1.48
CA TYR A 190 40.89 -24.40 0.96
C TYR A 190 41.23 -23.99 -0.48
N ASN A 191 40.24 -23.97 -1.38
CA ASN A 191 40.45 -23.59 -2.78
C ASN A 191 40.88 -22.12 -2.92
N HIS A 192 40.37 -21.22 -2.08
CA HIS A 192 40.80 -19.82 -2.06
C HIS A 192 42.29 -19.68 -1.74
N HIS A 193 42.75 -20.31 -0.65
CA HIS A 193 44.16 -20.30 -0.25
C HIS A 193 45.06 -20.98 -1.29
N LEU A 194 44.57 -22.07 -1.88
CA LEU A 194 45.28 -22.80 -2.94
C LEU A 194 45.51 -21.96 -4.20
N ASN A 195 44.53 -21.13 -4.59
CA ASN A 195 44.60 -20.31 -5.80
C ASN A 195 45.42 -19.03 -5.62
N LYS A 196 45.45 -18.48 -4.41
CA LYS A 196 46.19 -17.24 -4.10
C LYS A 196 47.67 -17.49 -3.78
N ASN A 197 48.15 -18.74 -3.85
CA ASN A 197 49.50 -19.15 -3.40
C ASN A 197 49.83 -18.59 -2.00
N VAL A 198 48.85 -18.65 -1.08
CA VAL A 198 49.02 -18.25 0.32
C VAL A 198 49.92 -19.27 1.06
N SER A 199 50.30 -18.97 2.31
CA SER A 199 51.12 -19.84 3.15
C SER A 199 50.64 -21.29 3.14
N LYS A 200 51.61 -22.22 3.02
CA LYS A 200 51.39 -23.66 3.07
C LYS A 200 50.58 -24.09 4.30
N ASP A 201 50.82 -23.45 5.44
CA ASP A 201 50.13 -23.72 6.70
C ASP A 201 48.60 -23.59 6.59
N SER A 202 48.10 -22.60 5.84
CA SER A 202 46.65 -22.42 5.65
C SER A 202 46.06 -23.54 4.79
N ILE A 203 46.78 -23.92 3.74
CA ILE A 203 46.37 -24.99 2.82
C ILE A 203 46.31 -26.31 3.60
N ASP A 204 47.33 -26.63 4.38
CA ASP A 204 47.43 -27.84 5.17
C ASP A 204 46.35 -27.88 6.27
N PHE A 205 46.11 -26.76 6.95
CA PHE A 205 45.06 -26.64 7.97
C PHE A 205 43.66 -26.97 7.42
N TYR A 206 43.27 -26.36 6.30
CA TYR A 206 41.95 -26.63 5.73
C TYR A 206 41.86 -28.02 5.09
N PHE A 207 42.96 -28.53 4.54
CA PHE A 207 43.02 -29.88 3.98
C PHE A 207 42.78 -30.95 5.05
N GLU A 208 43.46 -30.87 6.21
CA GLU A 208 43.25 -31.82 7.31
C GLU A 208 41.80 -31.83 7.79
N ARG A 209 41.14 -30.66 7.76
CA ARG A 209 39.73 -30.56 8.10
C ARG A 209 38.82 -31.21 7.06
N ILE A 210 39.06 -30.98 5.76
CA ILE A 210 38.32 -31.64 4.67
C ILE A 210 38.47 -33.16 4.76
N LYS A 211 39.68 -33.64 5.05
CA LYS A 211 39.97 -35.07 5.22
C LYS A 211 39.20 -35.67 6.40
N LYS A 212 39.12 -34.96 7.53
CA LYS A 212 38.29 -35.37 8.67
C LYS A 212 36.81 -35.44 8.30
N ASP A 213 36.30 -34.45 7.55
CA ASP A 213 34.91 -34.41 7.12
C ASP A 213 34.57 -35.54 6.12
N SER A 214 35.51 -35.89 5.24
CA SER A 214 35.42 -37.03 4.32
C SER A 214 35.28 -38.36 5.06
N GLN A 215 35.99 -38.52 6.17
CA GLN A 215 36.01 -39.73 6.98
C GLN A 215 34.91 -39.79 8.07
N SER A 216 34.10 -38.73 8.21
CA SER A 216 33.10 -38.62 9.28
C SER A 216 31.97 -39.62 9.12
N SER A 217 31.65 -40.40 10.15
CA SER A 217 30.50 -41.33 10.14
C SER A 217 29.14 -40.62 10.23
N THR A 218 29.11 -39.36 10.68
CA THR A 218 27.86 -38.60 10.92
C THR A 218 27.47 -37.70 9.74
N ASN A 219 28.35 -37.53 8.76
CA ASN A 219 28.09 -36.72 7.58
C ASN A 219 27.19 -37.46 6.58
N THR A 220 26.30 -36.72 5.92
CA THR A 220 25.45 -37.26 4.85
C THR A 220 26.30 -37.71 3.66
N LEU A 221 25.77 -38.59 2.81
CA LEU A 221 26.47 -39.00 1.57
C LEU A 221 26.82 -37.80 0.70
N HIS A 222 25.95 -36.79 0.64
CA HIS A 222 26.19 -35.53 -0.05
C HIS A 222 27.39 -34.77 0.52
N ASP A 223 27.51 -34.69 1.84
CA ASP A 223 28.61 -33.98 2.51
C ASP A 223 29.95 -34.70 2.32
N LYS A 224 29.92 -36.03 2.42
CA LYS A 224 31.07 -36.89 2.12
C LYS A 224 31.52 -36.75 0.69
N PHE A 225 30.60 -36.71 -0.27
CA PHE A 225 30.93 -36.50 -1.69
C PHE A 225 31.76 -35.24 -1.89
N PHE A 226 31.30 -34.09 -1.38
CA PHE A 226 32.04 -32.83 -1.55
C PHE A 226 33.37 -32.82 -0.80
N ALA A 227 33.44 -33.40 0.40
CA ALA A 227 34.70 -33.56 1.11
C ALA A 227 35.68 -34.44 0.31
N ASN A 228 35.23 -35.57 -0.23
CA ASN A 228 36.01 -36.47 -1.09
C ASN A 228 36.52 -35.75 -2.33
N ILE A 229 35.69 -34.96 -3.02
CA ILE A 229 36.13 -34.13 -4.16
C ILE A 229 37.27 -33.18 -3.75
N GLY A 230 37.20 -32.59 -2.55
CA GLY A 230 38.30 -31.80 -2.00
C GLY A 230 39.60 -32.59 -1.84
N VAL A 231 39.52 -33.78 -1.23
CA VAL A 231 40.67 -34.68 -1.02
C VAL A 231 41.26 -35.15 -2.35
N ILE A 232 40.41 -35.57 -3.28
CA ILE A 232 40.78 -35.98 -4.65
C ILE A 232 41.54 -34.85 -5.34
N ASN A 233 41.02 -33.62 -5.29
CA ASN A 233 41.66 -32.48 -5.94
C ASN A 233 43.07 -32.21 -5.38
N TYR A 234 43.25 -32.37 -4.06
CA TYR A 234 44.56 -32.28 -3.41
C TYR A 234 45.50 -33.38 -3.93
N TYR A 235 45.08 -34.65 -3.87
CA TYR A 235 45.90 -35.78 -4.30
C TYR A 235 46.31 -35.68 -5.77
N LEU A 236 45.37 -35.38 -6.66
CA LEU A 236 45.65 -35.20 -8.09
C LEU A 236 46.61 -34.03 -8.36
N LYS A 237 46.54 -32.94 -7.58
CA LYS A 237 47.46 -31.81 -7.74
C LYS A 237 48.89 -32.16 -7.30
N ASN A 238 49.03 -33.02 -6.29
CA ASN A 238 50.32 -33.43 -5.74
C ASN A 238 50.90 -34.71 -6.38
N GLY A 239 50.29 -35.21 -7.46
CA GLY A 239 50.73 -36.44 -8.15
C GLY A 239 50.48 -37.73 -7.35
N GLN A 240 49.64 -37.67 -6.32
CA GLN A 240 49.30 -38.79 -5.43
C GLN A 240 48.16 -39.63 -6.04
N PHE A 241 48.43 -40.21 -7.21
CA PHE A 241 47.40 -40.88 -8.02
C PHE A 241 46.85 -42.15 -7.37
N GLU A 242 47.69 -42.94 -6.70
CA GLU A 242 47.28 -44.17 -6.02
C GLU A 242 46.24 -43.90 -4.92
N GLN A 243 46.40 -42.81 -4.17
CA GLN A 243 45.44 -42.40 -3.15
C GLN A 243 44.18 -41.76 -3.74
N ALA A 244 44.30 -41.10 -4.90
CA ALA A 244 43.17 -40.43 -5.54
C ALA A 244 42.17 -41.42 -6.16
N PHE A 245 42.66 -42.47 -6.84
CA PHE A 245 41.82 -43.37 -7.62
C PHE A 245 40.63 -43.98 -6.86
N PRO A 246 40.81 -44.65 -5.70
CA PRO A 246 39.68 -45.27 -4.99
C PRO A 246 38.63 -44.25 -4.53
N LEU A 247 39.04 -43.03 -4.19
CA LEU A 247 38.11 -41.95 -3.82
C LEU A 247 37.32 -41.46 -5.03
N ILE A 248 37.92 -41.46 -6.23
CA ILE A 248 37.21 -41.09 -7.47
C ILE A 248 36.18 -42.16 -7.83
N GLU A 249 36.52 -43.45 -7.70
CA GLU A 249 35.56 -44.54 -7.89
C GLU A 249 34.39 -44.44 -6.92
N GLU A 250 34.67 -44.20 -5.63
CA GLU A 250 33.62 -43.94 -4.63
C GLU A 250 32.77 -42.73 -5.03
N ALA A 251 33.37 -41.64 -5.54
CA ALA A 251 32.63 -40.47 -5.97
C ALA A 251 31.69 -40.76 -7.16
N ILE A 252 32.10 -41.62 -8.11
CA ILE A 252 31.23 -42.05 -9.21
C ILE A 252 30.07 -42.88 -8.67
N ASP A 253 30.35 -43.87 -7.83
CA ASP A 253 29.31 -44.73 -7.24
C ASP A 253 28.31 -43.91 -6.38
N VAL A 254 28.78 -42.90 -5.65
CA VAL A 254 27.90 -41.96 -4.94
C VAL A 254 27.10 -41.10 -5.93
N ALA A 255 27.70 -40.65 -7.03
CA ALA A 255 27.00 -39.85 -8.04
C ALA A 255 25.88 -40.65 -8.73
N ASP A 256 26.13 -41.93 -9.02
CA ASP A 256 25.17 -42.85 -9.64
C ASP A 256 24.04 -43.20 -8.66
N ARG A 257 24.36 -43.46 -7.38
CA ARG A 257 23.35 -43.77 -6.34
C ARG A 257 22.46 -42.58 -5.97
N ILE A 258 23.05 -41.39 -5.85
CA ILE A 258 22.31 -40.18 -5.46
C ILE A 258 21.48 -39.64 -6.62
N ASP A 259 21.72 -40.09 -7.85
CA ASP A 259 21.08 -39.64 -9.10
C ASP A 259 21.02 -38.11 -9.23
N ARG A 260 22.14 -37.44 -8.91
CA ARG A 260 22.28 -35.99 -9.11
C ARG A 260 23.14 -35.71 -10.33
N PRO A 261 22.59 -35.13 -11.41
CA PRO A 261 23.38 -34.94 -12.62
C PRO A 261 24.53 -33.94 -12.47
N ARG A 262 24.57 -33.17 -11.36
CA ARG A 262 25.73 -32.31 -11.04
C ARG A 262 26.91 -33.10 -10.46
N PHE A 263 26.66 -34.18 -9.74
CA PHE A 263 27.71 -34.97 -9.06
C PHE A 263 28.57 -35.70 -10.08
N ILE A 264 27.93 -36.28 -11.10
CA ILE A 264 28.62 -37.02 -12.15
C ILE A 264 29.62 -36.13 -12.92
N ILE A 265 29.31 -34.83 -13.09
CA ILE A 265 30.22 -33.86 -13.72
C ILE A 265 31.51 -33.69 -12.88
N PHE A 266 31.40 -33.61 -11.56
CA PHE A 266 32.59 -33.51 -10.68
C PHE A 266 33.41 -34.80 -10.70
N ALA A 267 32.74 -35.95 -10.65
CA ALA A 267 33.40 -37.26 -10.65
C ALA A 267 34.12 -37.54 -11.98
N TYR A 268 33.46 -37.30 -13.13
CA TYR A 268 34.10 -37.44 -14.44
C TYR A 268 35.22 -36.44 -14.66
N TYR A 269 35.08 -35.20 -14.18
CA TYR A 269 36.19 -34.23 -14.22
C TYR A 269 37.40 -34.71 -13.42
N ALA A 270 37.20 -35.35 -12.27
CA ALA A 270 38.28 -35.96 -11.51
C ALA A 270 38.93 -37.13 -12.27
N MET A 271 38.16 -37.99 -12.93
CA MET A 271 38.70 -39.06 -13.79
C MET A 271 39.53 -38.54 -14.96
N VAL A 272 39.08 -37.48 -15.64
CA VAL A 272 39.86 -36.83 -16.70
C VAL A 272 41.21 -36.38 -16.15
N ARG A 273 41.21 -35.69 -15.00
CA ARG A 273 42.46 -35.22 -14.37
C ARG A 273 43.36 -36.38 -13.93
N TYR A 274 42.79 -37.47 -13.43
CA TYR A 274 43.52 -38.68 -13.05
C TYR A 274 44.22 -39.32 -14.26
N TYR A 275 43.47 -39.65 -15.31
CA TYR A 275 44.02 -40.33 -16.49
C TYR A 275 45.03 -39.48 -17.25
N LYS A 276 44.79 -38.17 -17.32
CA LYS A 276 45.78 -37.22 -17.81
C LYS A 276 47.08 -37.26 -16.98
N GLY A 277 46.95 -37.29 -15.66
CA GLY A 277 48.09 -37.29 -14.74
C GLY A 277 48.95 -38.55 -14.82
N ILE A 278 48.34 -39.70 -15.09
CA ILE A 278 49.07 -40.97 -15.29
C ILE A 278 49.45 -41.24 -16.77
N GLY A 279 49.15 -40.32 -17.68
CA GLY A 279 49.51 -40.43 -19.10
C GLY A 279 48.69 -41.43 -19.93
N ASN A 280 47.47 -41.76 -19.51
CA ASN A 280 46.57 -42.64 -20.26
C ASN A 280 45.62 -41.83 -21.15
N GLU A 281 46.07 -41.54 -22.36
CA GLU A 281 45.35 -40.69 -23.33
C GLU A 281 43.98 -41.27 -23.74
N PHE A 282 43.88 -42.60 -23.90
CA PHE A 282 42.62 -43.25 -24.29
C PHE A 282 41.54 -43.05 -23.23
N MET A 283 41.88 -43.31 -21.96
CA MET A 283 40.93 -43.16 -20.86
C MET A 283 40.65 -41.69 -20.54
N GLU A 284 41.63 -40.80 -20.72
CA GLU A 284 41.40 -39.34 -20.66
C GLU A 284 40.34 -38.91 -21.68
N LEU A 285 40.47 -39.34 -22.94
CA LEU A 285 39.51 -39.02 -24.00
C LEU A 285 38.13 -39.62 -23.69
N HIS A 286 38.06 -40.87 -23.27
CA HIS A 286 36.81 -41.55 -22.90
C HIS A 286 36.03 -40.78 -21.83
N TYR A 287 36.69 -40.42 -20.72
CA TYR A 287 36.04 -39.64 -19.66
C TYR A 287 35.78 -38.19 -20.05
N SER A 288 36.57 -37.61 -20.97
CA SER A 288 36.32 -36.28 -21.52
C SER A 288 35.03 -36.25 -22.36
N LEU A 289 34.77 -37.30 -23.14
CA LEU A 289 33.52 -37.46 -23.89
C LEU A 289 32.32 -37.58 -22.94
N LYS A 290 32.39 -38.46 -21.94
CA LYS A 290 31.34 -38.60 -20.91
C LYS A 290 31.07 -37.30 -20.16
N LEU A 291 32.12 -36.56 -19.80
CA LEU A 291 32.01 -35.26 -19.15
C LEU A 291 31.31 -34.24 -20.05
N ASN A 292 31.64 -34.21 -21.33
CA ASN A 292 31.02 -33.30 -22.30
C ASN A 292 29.55 -33.65 -22.55
N GLU A 293 29.21 -34.93 -22.63
CA GLU A 293 27.82 -35.40 -22.73
C GLU A 293 26.99 -34.97 -21.50
N ALA A 294 27.50 -35.21 -20.28
CA ALA A 294 26.85 -34.78 -19.05
C ALA A 294 26.66 -33.25 -18.99
N ARG A 295 27.66 -32.48 -19.44
CA ARG A 295 27.57 -31.01 -19.52
C ARG A 295 26.59 -30.54 -20.59
N ALA A 296 26.52 -31.21 -21.74
CA ALA A 296 25.59 -30.87 -22.81
C ALA A 296 24.14 -31.12 -22.37
N SER A 297 23.87 -32.26 -21.74
CA SER A 297 22.56 -32.58 -21.15
C SER A 297 22.13 -31.50 -20.13
N GLN A 298 22.99 -31.16 -19.18
CA GLN A 298 22.73 -30.07 -18.23
C GLN A 298 22.52 -28.71 -18.92
N SER A 299 23.30 -28.39 -19.97
CA SER A 299 23.17 -27.12 -20.69
C SER A 299 21.83 -27.00 -21.41
N ASN A 300 21.29 -28.11 -21.93
CA ASN A 300 19.99 -28.12 -22.60
C ASN A 300 18.86 -27.83 -21.62
N GLU A 301 18.82 -28.53 -20.47
CA GLU A 301 17.81 -28.26 -19.43
C GLU A 301 17.94 -26.84 -18.88
N ARG A 302 19.17 -26.40 -18.62
CA ARG A 302 19.45 -25.02 -18.21
C ARG A 302 18.90 -23.99 -19.20
N LEU A 303 19.04 -24.21 -20.50
CA LEU A 303 18.55 -23.29 -21.54
C LEU A 303 17.02 -23.24 -21.58
N LYS A 304 16.34 -24.39 -21.41
CA LYS A 304 14.87 -24.43 -21.30
C LYS A 304 14.39 -23.58 -20.11
N GLY A 305 14.96 -23.81 -18.93
CA GLY A 305 14.64 -23.04 -17.73
C GLY A 305 14.95 -21.54 -17.88
N PHE A 306 16.09 -21.20 -18.49
CA PHE A 306 16.44 -19.81 -18.78
C PHE A 306 15.40 -19.13 -19.66
N THR A 307 15.00 -19.79 -20.75
CA THR A 307 14.03 -19.27 -21.73
C THR A 307 12.68 -19.02 -21.05
N LEU A 308 12.19 -20.00 -20.28
CA LEU A 308 10.94 -19.87 -19.55
C LEU A 308 10.97 -18.74 -18.50
N ALA A 309 12.08 -18.60 -17.77
CA ALA A 309 12.27 -17.51 -16.81
C ALA A 309 12.26 -16.14 -17.49
N PHE A 310 12.89 -16.04 -18.67
CA PHE A 310 12.94 -14.83 -19.47
C PHE A 310 11.54 -14.45 -19.96
N GLU A 311 10.84 -15.39 -20.61
CA GLU A 311 9.46 -15.21 -21.09
C GLU A 311 8.49 -14.82 -19.96
N THR A 312 8.60 -15.49 -18.81
CA THR A 312 7.78 -15.16 -17.63
C THR A 312 8.05 -13.74 -17.15
N THR A 313 9.31 -13.33 -17.10
CA THR A 313 9.67 -11.95 -16.71
C THR A 313 9.11 -10.93 -17.70
N GLU A 314 9.22 -11.20 -19.00
CA GLU A 314 8.71 -10.33 -20.05
C GLU A 314 7.18 -10.21 -20.03
N ARG A 315 6.49 -11.34 -19.82
CA ARG A 315 5.03 -11.36 -19.64
C ARG A 315 4.61 -10.51 -18.45
N LEU A 316 5.24 -10.71 -17.28
CA LEU A 316 4.95 -9.94 -16.07
C LEU A 316 5.26 -8.45 -16.23
N SER A 317 6.32 -8.07 -16.96
CA SER A 317 6.59 -6.65 -17.24
C SER A 317 5.52 -6.04 -18.13
N LYS A 318 5.06 -6.75 -19.16
CA LYS A 318 3.97 -6.30 -20.03
C LYS A 318 2.66 -6.14 -19.26
N GLU A 319 2.32 -7.12 -18.41
CA GLU A 319 1.13 -7.05 -17.55
C GLU A 319 1.19 -5.83 -16.61
N ARG A 320 2.35 -5.58 -15.97
CA ARG A 320 2.53 -4.38 -15.13
C ARG A 320 2.41 -3.07 -15.91
N GLU A 321 2.94 -2.99 -17.13
CA GLU A 321 2.77 -1.80 -17.97
C GLU A 321 1.30 -1.56 -18.32
N LEU A 322 0.56 -2.61 -18.63
CA LEU A 322 -0.89 -2.54 -18.88
C LEU A 322 -1.65 -2.11 -17.62
N GLU A 323 -1.33 -2.66 -16.45
CA GLU A 323 -1.93 -2.27 -15.17
C GLU A 323 -1.64 -0.81 -14.82
N ILE A 324 -0.40 -0.35 -15.01
CA ILE A 324 -0.02 1.06 -14.80
C ILE A 324 -0.82 1.96 -15.75
N ASN A 325 -0.94 1.58 -17.02
CA ASN A 325 -1.71 2.34 -17.99
C ASN A 325 -3.20 2.39 -17.63
N ASP A 326 -3.80 1.27 -17.21
CA ASP A 326 -5.19 1.23 -16.75
C ASP A 326 -5.40 2.08 -15.48
N LYS A 327 -4.49 1.99 -14.51
CA LYS A 327 -4.49 2.84 -13.32
C LYS A 327 -4.37 4.32 -13.67
N ASN A 328 -3.52 4.68 -14.63
CA ASN A 328 -3.37 6.06 -15.11
C ASN A 328 -4.65 6.55 -15.80
N LYS A 329 -5.30 5.72 -16.63
CA LYS A 329 -6.60 6.04 -17.25
C LYS A 329 -7.69 6.27 -16.21
N LYS A 330 -7.81 5.39 -15.22
CA LYS A 330 -8.74 5.55 -14.09
C LYS A 330 -8.46 6.82 -13.30
N THR A 331 -7.19 7.12 -13.03
CA THR A 331 -6.77 8.34 -12.34
C THR A 331 -7.14 9.60 -13.12
N LEU A 332 -6.90 9.60 -14.43
CA LEU A 332 -7.30 10.71 -15.32
C LEU A 332 -8.82 10.90 -15.32
N LEU A 333 -9.60 9.82 -15.38
CA LEU A 333 -11.07 9.88 -15.33
C LEU A 333 -11.56 10.47 -14.01
N MET A 334 -10.98 10.06 -12.87
CA MET A 334 -11.32 10.64 -11.56
C MET A 334 -11.02 12.14 -11.50
N LEU A 335 -9.88 12.57 -12.03
CA LEU A 335 -9.53 14.00 -12.10
C LEU A 335 -10.53 14.77 -12.99
N LEU A 336 -10.90 14.24 -14.16
CA LEU A 336 -11.88 14.87 -15.04
C LEU A 336 -13.26 15.01 -14.38
N LEU A 337 -13.69 14.00 -13.61
CA LEU A 337 -14.93 14.06 -12.82
C LEU A 337 -14.86 15.10 -11.70
N MET A 338 -13.71 15.22 -11.01
CA MET A 338 -13.49 16.27 -10.00
C MET A 338 -13.52 17.68 -10.61
N PHE A 339 -12.92 17.88 -11.78
CA PHE A 339 -12.98 19.16 -12.49
C PHE A 339 -14.40 19.48 -12.96
N SER A 340 -15.13 18.48 -13.48
CA SER A 340 -16.51 18.65 -13.93
C SER A 340 -17.45 19.01 -12.78
N SER A 341 -17.33 18.34 -11.63
CA SER A 341 -18.15 18.65 -10.45
C SER A 341 -17.85 20.03 -9.87
N SER A 342 -16.58 20.45 -9.85
CA SER A 342 -16.17 21.80 -9.48
C SER A 342 -16.74 22.86 -10.43
N GLY A 343 -16.72 22.59 -11.74
CA GLY A 343 -17.34 23.44 -12.75
C GLY A 343 -18.85 23.59 -12.57
N ILE A 344 -19.56 22.48 -12.32
CA ILE A 344 -21.01 22.49 -12.05
C ILE A 344 -21.31 23.28 -10.76
N TYR A 345 -20.51 23.08 -9.70
CA TYR A 345 -20.66 23.81 -8.46
C TYR A 345 -20.46 25.32 -8.65
N LEU A 346 -19.42 25.73 -9.40
CA LEU A 346 -19.19 27.13 -9.74
C LEU A 346 -20.37 27.73 -10.52
N LEU A 347 -20.91 27.01 -11.51
CA LEU A 347 -22.09 27.44 -12.26
C LEU A 347 -23.32 27.59 -11.35
N TRP A 348 -23.54 26.65 -10.43
CA TRP A 348 -24.61 26.74 -9.43
C TRP A 348 -24.45 27.96 -8.52
N VAL A 349 -23.24 28.24 -8.03
CA VAL A 349 -22.94 29.43 -7.22
C VAL A 349 -23.22 30.71 -7.99
N ILE A 350 -22.78 30.79 -9.25
CA ILE A 350 -23.02 31.96 -10.12
C ILE A 350 -24.52 32.16 -10.34
N GLN A 351 -25.27 31.11 -10.68
CA GLN A 351 -26.73 31.20 -10.85
C GLN A 351 -27.44 31.61 -9.55
N LYS A 352 -27.03 31.06 -8.40
CA LYS A 352 -27.58 31.42 -7.09
C LYS A 352 -27.34 32.89 -6.76
N ARG A 353 -26.14 33.41 -7.04
CA ARG A 353 -25.82 34.84 -6.88
C ARG A 353 -26.65 35.71 -7.81
N LYS A 354 -26.79 35.35 -9.10
CA LYS A 354 -27.63 36.07 -10.07
C LYS A 354 -29.10 36.15 -9.61
N ARG A 355 -29.69 35.06 -9.13
CA ARG A 355 -31.07 35.07 -8.61
C ARG A 355 -31.24 36.01 -7.41
N LYS A 356 -30.26 36.06 -6.50
CA LYS A 356 -30.28 37.01 -5.38
C LYS A 356 -30.21 38.47 -5.83
N ILE A 357 -29.38 38.77 -6.83
CA ILE A 357 -29.26 40.13 -7.38
C ILE A 357 -30.57 40.56 -8.04
N ILE A 358 -31.15 39.72 -8.90
CA ILE A 358 -32.44 40.02 -9.55
C ILE A 358 -33.55 40.25 -8.52
N HIS A 359 -33.64 39.41 -7.49
CA HIS A 359 -34.63 39.58 -6.44
C HIS A 359 -34.41 40.86 -5.62
N PHE A 360 -33.14 41.23 -5.39
CA PHE A 360 -32.79 42.48 -4.72
C PHE A 360 -33.17 43.70 -5.57
N GLU A 361 -32.89 43.68 -6.87
CA GLU A 361 -33.29 44.73 -7.83
C GLU A 361 -34.82 44.91 -7.85
N GLN A 362 -35.58 43.82 -7.93
CA GLN A 362 -37.05 43.85 -7.87
C GLN A 362 -37.59 44.46 -6.57
N ASN A 363 -37.00 44.11 -5.43
CA ASN A 363 -37.39 44.70 -4.15
C ASN A 363 -37.04 46.19 -4.09
N LEU A 364 -35.89 46.60 -4.64
CA LEU A 364 -35.48 48.01 -4.69
C LEU A 364 -36.45 48.82 -5.55
N ASP A 365 -36.88 48.28 -6.68
CA ASP A 365 -37.85 48.94 -7.56
C ASP A 365 -39.22 49.05 -6.90
N ARG A 366 -39.70 47.99 -6.22
CA ARG A 366 -40.95 48.06 -5.42
C ARG A 366 -40.88 49.13 -4.33
N MET A 367 -39.75 49.20 -3.60
CA MET A 367 -39.57 50.22 -2.56
C MET A 367 -39.54 51.65 -3.13
N LYS A 368 -39.01 51.85 -4.34
CA LYS A 368 -39.07 53.14 -5.03
C LYS A 368 -40.51 53.50 -5.40
N GLU A 369 -41.28 52.55 -5.92
CA GLU A 369 -42.69 52.76 -6.26
C GLU A 369 -43.53 53.10 -5.01
N GLU A 370 -43.36 52.34 -3.93
CA GLU A 370 -44.02 52.60 -2.64
C GLU A 370 -43.67 54.01 -2.10
N ARG A 371 -42.40 54.41 -2.19
CA ARG A 371 -41.95 55.76 -1.80
C ARG A 371 -42.64 56.85 -2.61
N VAL A 372 -42.72 56.69 -3.94
CA VAL A 372 -43.39 57.65 -4.83
C VAL A 372 -44.89 57.75 -4.51
N GLN A 373 -45.55 56.64 -4.18
CA GLN A 373 -46.95 56.65 -3.77
C GLN A 373 -47.17 57.37 -2.43
N LEU A 374 -46.31 57.09 -1.44
CA LEU A 374 -46.33 57.78 -0.14
C LEU A 374 -46.13 59.29 -0.30
N GLU A 375 -45.15 59.73 -1.10
CA GLU A 375 -44.93 61.15 -1.38
C GLU A 375 -46.19 61.81 -1.99
N ARG A 376 -46.84 61.15 -2.96
CA ARG A 376 -48.09 61.66 -3.55
C ARG A 376 -49.25 61.75 -2.56
N MET A 377 -49.40 60.77 -1.67
CA MET A 377 -50.46 60.78 -0.64
C MET A 377 -50.25 61.88 0.39
N VAL A 378 -49.00 62.15 0.77
CA VAL A 378 -48.65 63.25 1.67
C VAL A 378 -48.93 64.60 1.00
N ASP A 379 -48.52 64.77 -0.26
CA ASP A 379 -48.76 66.02 -1.01
C ASP A 379 -50.25 66.30 -1.19
N SER A 380 -51.07 65.30 -1.55
CA SER A 380 -52.51 65.49 -1.71
C SER A 380 -53.22 65.85 -0.40
N SER A 381 -52.80 65.21 0.70
CA SER A 381 -53.35 65.49 2.03
C SER A 381 -52.99 66.90 2.51
N PHE A 382 -51.77 67.37 2.20
CA PHE A 382 -51.35 68.73 2.47
C PHE A 382 -52.20 69.76 1.72
N GLU A 383 -52.41 69.57 0.41
CA GLU A 383 -53.22 70.49 -0.40
C GLU A 383 -54.66 70.61 0.10
N GLU A 384 -55.25 69.49 0.54
CA GLU A 384 -56.61 69.47 1.06
C GLU A 384 -56.75 70.29 2.34
N VAL A 385 -55.84 70.13 3.31
CA VAL A 385 -55.83 70.89 4.57
C VAL A 385 -55.64 72.39 4.29
N ILE A 386 -54.71 72.75 3.40
CA ILE A 386 -54.47 74.15 2.98
C ILE A 386 -55.73 74.74 2.33
N LYS A 387 -56.44 73.99 1.48
CA LYS A 387 -57.66 74.43 0.82
C LYS A 387 -58.78 74.72 1.83
N MET A 388 -58.99 73.83 2.80
CA MET A 388 -59.98 74.02 3.86
C MET A 388 -59.66 75.25 4.73
N ALA A 389 -58.38 75.46 5.04
CA ALA A 389 -57.92 76.65 5.76
C ALA A 389 -58.21 77.95 4.99
N LYS A 390 -57.89 77.99 3.68
CA LYS A 390 -58.11 79.16 2.80
C LYS A 390 -59.59 79.55 2.69
N ASN A 391 -60.48 78.57 2.70
CA ASN A 391 -61.93 78.77 2.57
C ASN A 391 -62.64 79.04 3.90
N ASN A 392 -61.89 79.10 5.02
CA ASN A 392 -62.44 79.22 6.37
C ASN A 392 -63.36 78.06 6.79
N ASP A 393 -63.24 76.89 6.16
CA ASP A 393 -64.17 75.77 6.31
C ASP A 393 -64.17 75.25 7.77
N PRO A 394 -65.35 74.99 8.38
CA PRO A 394 -65.43 74.37 9.71
C PRO A 394 -64.69 73.02 9.81
N ALA A 395 -64.56 72.28 8.72
CA ALA A 395 -63.85 70.99 8.66
C ALA A 395 -62.32 71.13 8.79
N PHE A 396 -61.77 72.34 8.68
CA PHE A 396 -60.33 72.58 8.73
C PHE A 396 -59.66 72.04 10.00
N LEU A 397 -60.20 72.32 11.19
CA LEU A 397 -59.58 71.89 12.45
C LEU A 397 -59.63 70.37 12.67
N PRO A 398 -60.75 69.67 12.40
CA PRO A 398 -60.77 68.20 12.38
C PRO A 398 -59.77 67.58 11.41
N LEU A 399 -59.67 68.09 10.18
CA LEU A 399 -58.70 67.61 9.18
C LEU A 399 -57.25 67.90 9.62
N PHE A 400 -56.98 69.09 10.17
CA PHE A 400 -55.67 69.42 10.73
C PHE A 400 -55.32 68.48 11.90
N LYS A 401 -56.27 68.10 12.75
CA LYS A 401 -56.06 67.12 13.81
C LYS A 401 -55.70 65.74 13.25
N GLU A 402 -56.37 65.31 12.19
CA GLU A 402 -56.13 64.01 11.56
C GLU A 402 -54.73 63.92 10.95
N TYR A 403 -54.34 64.93 10.17
CA TYR A 403 -53.05 64.93 9.48
C TYR A 403 -51.87 65.42 10.32
N TYR A 404 -52.11 66.30 11.30
CA TYR A 404 -51.09 66.91 12.16
C TYR A 404 -51.34 66.62 13.64
N ASN A 405 -51.75 65.39 13.97
CA ASN A 405 -52.11 64.99 15.34
C ASN A 405 -51.04 65.32 16.38
N THR A 406 -49.76 65.10 16.06
CA THR A 406 -48.64 65.41 16.98
C THR A 406 -48.61 66.90 17.36
N VAL A 407 -48.81 67.78 16.39
CA VAL A 407 -48.81 69.24 16.58
C VAL A 407 -50.10 69.66 17.28
N PHE A 408 -51.23 69.07 16.87
CA PHE A 408 -52.53 69.30 17.49
C PHE A 408 -52.49 69.00 18.99
N VAL A 409 -51.96 67.85 19.39
CA VAL A 409 -51.82 67.45 20.80
C VAL A 409 -50.89 68.40 21.56
N LYS A 410 -49.80 68.88 20.93
CA LYS A 410 -48.92 69.87 21.55
C LYS A 410 -49.61 71.22 21.78
N LEU A 411 -50.40 71.68 20.82
CA LEU A 411 -51.18 72.91 20.93
C LEU A 411 -52.30 72.81 21.98
N ASP A 412 -52.93 71.65 22.10
CA ASP A 412 -54.03 71.38 23.05
C ASP A 412 -53.54 71.36 24.50
N ASN A 413 -52.30 70.92 24.72
CA ASN A 413 -51.66 70.84 26.05
C ASN A 413 -51.01 72.17 26.50
N LEU A 414 -51.19 73.28 25.78
CA LEU A 414 -50.64 74.59 26.19
C LEU A 414 -51.41 75.19 27.37
N ASN A 415 -50.68 75.88 28.27
CA ASN A 415 -51.25 76.59 29.42
C ASN A 415 -50.89 78.09 29.33
N PRO A 416 -51.86 79.01 29.33
CA PRO A 416 -53.31 78.81 29.44
C PRO A 416 -53.93 78.22 28.15
N PRO A 417 -55.06 77.48 28.26
CA PRO A 417 -55.67 76.79 27.12
C PRO A 417 -56.06 77.77 26.00
N LEU A 418 -55.84 77.34 24.77
CA LEU A 418 -56.21 78.10 23.58
C LEU A 418 -57.73 78.01 23.34
N SER A 419 -58.34 79.13 22.96
CA SER A 419 -59.68 79.12 22.37
C SER A 419 -59.64 78.53 20.96
N ASN A 420 -60.77 78.04 20.43
CA ASN A 420 -60.85 77.50 19.07
C ASN A 420 -60.33 78.46 18.00
N GLU A 421 -60.55 79.77 18.17
CA GLU A 421 -60.05 80.81 17.27
C GLU A 421 -58.53 81.00 17.35
N GLU A 422 -57.96 80.90 18.55
CA GLU A 422 -56.51 80.93 18.76
C GLU A 422 -55.85 79.65 18.24
N PHE A 423 -56.50 78.51 18.43
CA PHE A 423 -56.05 77.22 17.90
C PHE A 423 -56.05 77.22 16.37
N LYS A 424 -57.13 77.71 15.75
CA LYS A 424 -57.23 77.91 14.29
C LYS A 424 -56.12 78.83 13.79
N LEU A 425 -55.83 79.92 14.51
CA LEU A 425 -54.74 80.82 14.19
C LEU A 425 -53.37 80.11 14.27
N CYS A 426 -53.10 79.32 15.32
CA CYS A 426 -51.87 78.52 15.43
C CYS A 426 -51.76 77.49 14.29
N ALA A 427 -52.83 76.77 13.99
CA ALA A 427 -52.85 75.78 12.90
C ALA A 427 -52.55 76.43 11.54
N MET A 428 -53.13 77.59 11.23
CA MET A 428 -52.83 78.31 9.99
C MET A 428 -51.39 78.85 9.95
N ILE A 429 -50.85 79.27 11.09
CA ILE A 429 -49.44 79.68 11.20
C ILE A 429 -48.50 78.49 11.00
N TYR A 430 -48.82 77.33 11.56
CA TYR A 430 -48.06 76.09 11.39
C TYR A 430 -47.99 75.68 9.91
N LEU A 431 -49.09 75.89 9.18
CA LEU A 431 -49.21 75.66 7.75
C LEU A 431 -48.66 76.81 6.88
N ASP A 432 -47.85 77.69 7.46
CA ASP A 432 -47.13 78.76 6.75
C ASP A 432 -48.00 79.89 6.15
N PHE A 433 -49.22 80.08 6.63
CA PHE A 433 -50.04 81.19 6.15
C PHE A 433 -49.46 82.54 6.60
N SER A 434 -49.23 83.43 5.64
CA SER A 434 -48.85 84.80 5.94
C SER A 434 -49.98 85.55 6.64
N THR A 435 -49.64 86.59 7.39
CA THR A 435 -50.64 87.43 8.08
C THR A 435 -51.69 88.03 7.11
N LYS A 436 -51.32 88.25 5.84
CA LYS A 436 -52.24 88.69 4.78
C LYS A 436 -53.21 87.57 4.36
N GLU A 437 -52.71 86.34 4.23
CA GLU A 437 -53.52 85.19 3.84
C GLU A 437 -54.48 84.76 4.94
N ILE A 438 -54.05 84.76 6.20
CA ILE A 438 -54.93 84.50 7.34
C ILE A 438 -56.07 85.52 7.36
N ALA A 439 -55.75 86.81 7.19
CA ALA A 439 -56.74 87.88 7.16
C ALA A 439 -57.77 87.70 6.04
N LYS A 440 -57.29 87.35 4.84
CA LYS A 440 -58.14 87.05 3.67
C LYS A 440 -59.04 85.83 3.93
N SER A 441 -58.47 84.76 4.49
CA SER A 441 -59.18 83.50 4.70
C SER A 441 -60.22 83.64 5.81
N THR A 442 -59.93 84.35 6.89
CA THR A 442 -60.87 84.54 8.01
C THR A 442 -61.77 85.77 7.85
N PHE A 443 -61.74 86.44 6.69
CA PHE A 443 -62.52 87.65 6.38
C PHE A 443 -62.38 88.80 7.41
N VAL A 444 -61.15 89.04 7.89
CA VAL A 444 -60.85 90.15 8.81
C VAL A 444 -59.75 91.06 8.26
N GLN A 445 -59.60 92.26 8.82
CA GLN A 445 -58.50 93.14 8.44
C GLN A 445 -57.14 92.58 8.89
N VAL A 446 -56.08 92.83 8.11
CA VAL A 446 -54.70 92.40 8.44
C VAL A 446 -54.28 92.88 9.84
N LYS A 447 -54.64 94.11 10.21
CA LYS A 447 -54.39 94.68 11.54
C LYS A 447 -55.06 93.85 12.65
N THR A 448 -56.23 93.28 12.41
CA THR A 448 -56.93 92.39 13.35
C THR A 448 -56.16 91.10 13.59
N VAL A 449 -55.60 90.49 12.54
CA VAL A 449 -54.76 89.28 12.69
C VAL A 449 -53.46 89.60 13.42
N GLN A 450 -52.81 90.73 13.14
CA GLN A 450 -51.62 91.17 13.86
C GLN A 450 -51.90 91.36 15.36
N MET A 451 -53.03 91.96 15.70
CA MET A 451 -53.46 92.11 17.09
C MET A 451 -53.79 90.76 17.74
N LYS A 452 -54.44 89.83 17.03
CA LYS A 452 -54.67 88.45 17.52
C LYS A 452 -53.34 87.73 17.77
N LYS A 453 -52.38 87.79 16.84
CA LYS A 453 -51.02 87.22 17.00
C LYS A 453 -50.29 87.84 18.21
N TYR A 454 -50.36 89.16 18.37
CA TYR A 454 -49.75 89.84 19.52
C TYR A 454 -50.36 89.40 20.86
N ARG A 455 -51.70 89.30 20.94
CA ARG A 455 -52.40 88.83 22.13
C ARG A 455 -52.06 87.38 22.45
N LEU A 456 -52.04 86.52 21.44
CA LEU A 456 -51.68 85.11 21.58
C LEU A 456 -50.25 84.95 22.08
N ARG A 457 -49.30 85.72 21.53
CA ARG A 457 -47.90 85.76 21.99
C ARG A 457 -47.80 86.14 23.47
N LYS A 458 -48.52 87.19 23.90
CA LYS A 458 -48.55 87.63 25.30
C LYS A 458 -49.25 86.64 26.22
N LYS A 459 -50.30 85.97 25.75
CA LYS A 459 -51.03 84.94 26.50
C LYS A 459 -50.18 83.70 26.77
N LEU A 460 -49.34 83.32 25.81
CA LEU A 460 -48.41 82.18 25.91
C LEU A 460 -47.04 82.54 26.50
N ASP A 461 -46.89 83.78 27.01
CA ASP A 461 -45.64 84.31 27.57
C ASP A 461 -44.39 84.13 26.67
N ILE A 462 -44.57 84.30 25.36
CA ILE A 462 -43.48 84.17 24.39
C ILE A 462 -42.67 85.48 24.34
N ASP A 463 -41.36 85.37 24.53
CA ASP A 463 -40.41 86.51 24.54
C ASP A 463 -40.51 87.36 23.26
N SER A 464 -40.29 88.68 23.37
CA SER A 464 -40.36 89.60 22.22
C SER A 464 -39.31 89.36 21.14
N SER A 465 -38.21 88.66 21.46
CA SER A 465 -37.16 88.29 20.51
C SER A 465 -37.53 87.09 19.63
N LEU A 466 -38.60 86.34 19.96
CA LEU A 466 -39.05 85.16 19.21
C LEU A 466 -40.28 85.49 18.35
N ASP A 467 -40.22 85.14 17.05
CA ASP A 467 -41.40 85.19 16.18
C ASP A 467 -42.37 84.07 16.57
N LEU A 468 -43.65 84.41 16.74
CA LEU A 468 -44.72 83.46 16.99
C LEU A 468 -44.77 82.35 15.93
N SER A 469 -44.46 82.69 14.67
CA SER A 469 -44.49 81.76 13.54
C SER A 469 -43.40 80.70 13.67
N ASP A 470 -42.19 81.10 14.03
CA ASP A 470 -41.07 80.19 14.28
C ASP A 470 -41.31 79.34 15.53
N TRP A 471 -41.92 79.91 16.56
CA TRP A 471 -42.27 79.19 17.78
C TRP A 471 -43.30 78.08 17.50
N VAL A 472 -44.36 78.40 16.75
CA VAL A 472 -45.41 77.42 16.39
C VAL A 472 -44.84 76.29 15.54
N LYS A 473 -43.94 76.57 14.58
CA LYS A 473 -43.32 75.53 13.74
C LYS A 473 -42.39 74.58 14.48
N ARG A 474 -41.91 74.97 15.67
CA ARG A 474 -41.03 74.14 16.50
C ARG A 474 -41.79 73.21 17.44
N LEU A 475 -43.12 73.38 17.55
CA LEU A 475 -44.02 72.38 18.13
C LEU A 475 -44.08 71.18 17.18
#